data_AF-A0A7S4PUS7-F1
#
_entry.id   AF-A0A7S4PUS7-F1
#
_cell.length_a   1.000
_cell.length_b   1.000
_cell.length_c   1.000
_cell.angle_alpha   90.00
_cell.angle_beta   90.00
_cell.angle_gamma   90.00
#
_symmetry.space_group_name_H-M   'P 1'
#
loop_
_entity.id
_entity.type
_entity.pdbx_description
1 polymer ?
#
loop_
_entity_poly.entity_id
_entity_poly.type
_entity_poly.pdbx_seq_one_letter_code
_entity_poly.pdbx_strand_id
1 'polypeptide(L)'
;MGGRGGFIGIRGAEGGSGPRSRRLAARSRGAAEGRTAHHRRLSLVTPTAEEPWPRPDDGVAMVADTDGLGAAVFDFEETPASAKAVDQLRRCLASQDPQLLQHFLQHNPFCVDGLLTLAEYLRSQQSHEQAFQLVRRATYAVECAFNPGFSPFQERGVGPSARRPCVVLRLSDDPAWPGWSVLRTLWMHMQGLAGQGLHRTALEGCKLLLAATLPRDPCRALVSCDFLCLRSRQYDLLARLARDLVPQYGLQGEADSSVCCLDMALPNFAYSVALAGFLKAGGPPDFAVLNEVSIDEVAPPDASNAGDGSAIAEPAAAMAGAAVHAQLMRALLLFPLALRPLLEEAGAKLHGSAPGGSPSRQSWADLLAQPPFSNAADFRHAEHAGAHGRICGAYAKRCGSLWRADLVLRWLHGCTARLVSMHESSAFAARLSARRASWCEAPLCLGEALERDYPDLLPDDSVEAPKMPPLLEEAAQARLHPPRQWQEWEEGGEAAGPGGFPGMPAWAGAHAPPDRLAPTISLHSPPLLVFFQSLLPWGELDRSGVAVEPLSWLDVGRSAVGVAGSMALFAAGAATDVARFAAGLVRGIRAGPA
;
A
#
# COMPACT_ATOMS: atom_id res chain seq x y z
N MET A 1 75.30 -21.74 28.55
CA MET A 1 76.46 -21.62 27.65
C MET A 1 75.91 -21.12 26.32
N GLY A 2 75.96 -19.82 26.04
CA GLY A 2 77.08 -19.16 25.33
C GLY A 2 76.96 -19.48 23.83
N GLY A 3 76.79 -18.55 22.88
CA GLY A 3 76.89 -17.11 22.90
C GLY A 3 76.37 -16.53 21.58
N ARG A 4 76.39 -15.19 21.51
CA ARG A 4 75.99 -14.32 20.40
C ARG A 4 77.05 -14.27 19.28
N GLY A 5 76.62 -13.77 18.11
CA GLY A 5 77.44 -13.11 17.07
C GLY A 5 77.28 -13.82 15.72
N GLY A 6 77.06 -13.20 14.57
CA GLY A 6 77.21 -11.83 14.07
C GLY A 6 77.49 -11.99 12.55
N PHE A 7 76.64 -11.48 11.66
CA PHE A 7 76.86 -10.31 10.79
C PHE A 7 77.61 -10.56 9.45
N ILE A 8 76.99 -10.05 8.35
CA ILE A 8 77.54 -9.64 7.01
C ILE A 8 78.00 -10.81 6.10
N GLY A 9 77.71 -10.92 4.79
CA GLY A 9 77.05 -10.13 3.76
C GLY A 9 77.59 -10.53 2.36
N ILE A 10 76.87 -10.15 1.29
CA ILE A 10 77.32 -9.92 -0.12
C ILE A 10 77.00 -10.99 -1.21
N ARG A 11 75.99 -10.61 -2.03
CA ARG A 11 75.80 -10.59 -3.51
C ARG A 11 76.24 -11.73 -4.47
N GLY A 12 75.32 -12.01 -5.41
CA GLY A 12 75.56 -12.35 -6.83
C GLY A 12 74.61 -13.45 -7.33
N ALA A 13 73.52 -13.14 -8.06
CA ALA A 13 73.41 -13.23 -9.55
C ALA A 13 73.31 -14.70 -10.02
N GLU A 14 72.35 -15.25 -10.78
CA GLU A 14 71.30 -14.86 -11.74
C GLU A 14 70.25 -16.01 -11.76
N GLY A 15 68.96 -15.78 -12.00
CA GLY A 15 68.36 -15.95 -13.33
C GLY A 15 67.30 -17.06 -13.32
N GLY A 16 66.04 -16.75 -13.63
CA GLY A 16 64.96 -17.75 -13.71
C GLY A 16 63.56 -17.16 -13.61
N SER A 17 63.02 -16.73 -14.74
CA SER A 17 61.69 -16.14 -14.91
C SER A 17 60.55 -17.16 -14.71
N GLY A 18 59.57 -16.81 -13.87
CA GLY A 18 58.25 -17.43 -13.84
C GLY A 18 57.17 -16.34 -13.72
N PRO A 19 55.98 -16.50 -14.33
CA PRO A 19 55.02 -15.40 -14.48
C PRO A 19 54.35 -15.10 -13.13
N ARG A 20 54.71 -13.95 -12.53
CA ARG A 20 53.98 -13.37 -11.40
C ARG A 20 52.61 -12.91 -11.89
N SER A 21 51.59 -13.71 -11.58
CA SER A 21 50.20 -13.26 -11.52
C SER A 21 50.14 -11.95 -10.70
N ARG A 22 49.90 -10.82 -11.38
CA ARG A 22 49.49 -9.57 -10.74
C ARG A 22 48.12 -9.83 -10.12
N ARG A 23 48.10 -10.39 -8.90
CA ARG A 23 47.02 -10.11 -7.97
C ARG A 23 47.09 -8.61 -7.70
N LEU A 24 46.31 -7.84 -8.44
CA LEU A 24 45.86 -6.54 -7.98
C LEU A 24 45.29 -6.80 -6.59
N ALA A 25 46.07 -6.48 -5.56
CA ALA A 25 45.59 -6.44 -4.20
C ALA A 25 44.33 -5.57 -4.25
N ALA A 26 43.18 -6.19 -4.03
CA ALA A 26 41.95 -5.47 -3.81
C ALA A 26 42.27 -4.46 -2.72
N ARG A 27 42.34 -3.18 -3.09
CA ARG A 27 42.46 -2.09 -2.15
C ARG A 27 41.37 -2.34 -1.11
N SER A 28 41.78 -2.68 0.11
CA SER A 28 40.92 -2.61 1.27
C SER A 28 40.33 -1.21 1.27
N ARG A 29 39.03 -1.10 0.98
CA ARG A 29 38.27 0.13 1.13
C ARG A 29 38.22 0.45 2.63
N GLY A 30 39.28 1.06 3.12
CA GLY A 30 39.39 1.62 4.44
C GLY A 30 39.87 3.06 4.31
N ALA A 31 39.25 3.92 5.12
CA ALA A 31 39.71 5.25 5.51
C ALA A 31 39.57 6.39 4.49
N ALA A 32 38.33 6.84 4.29
CA ALA A 32 38.00 8.26 4.29
C ALA A 32 36.48 8.42 4.46
N GLU A 33 36.09 9.20 5.47
CA GLU A 33 34.84 9.98 5.64
C GLU A 33 34.15 9.76 6.98
N GLY A 34 34.23 10.80 7.83
CA GLY A 34 33.33 11.05 8.95
C GLY A 34 33.32 10.01 10.06
N ARG A 35 33.90 10.37 11.22
CA ARG A 35 33.38 9.84 12.48
C ARG A 35 31.94 10.36 12.59
N THR A 36 30.96 9.61 12.11
CA THR A 36 29.59 9.84 12.57
C THR A 36 29.61 9.68 14.09
N ALA A 37 28.81 10.44 14.82
CA ALA A 37 28.65 10.28 16.27
C ALA A 37 28.07 8.90 16.67
N HIS A 38 27.90 8.01 15.70
CA HIS A 38 27.23 6.72 15.79
C HIS A 38 28.22 5.59 15.57
N HIS A 39 28.21 4.60 16.46
CA HIS A 39 28.99 3.37 16.29
C HIS A 39 28.48 2.44 15.18
N ARG A 40 27.37 2.81 14.53
CA ARG A 40 26.70 2.04 13.48
C ARG A 40 26.82 2.75 12.14
N ARG A 41 27.00 1.95 11.08
CA ARG A 41 26.95 2.44 9.70
C ARG A 41 25.51 2.79 9.32
N LEU A 42 25.31 4.04 8.94
CA LEU A 42 24.07 4.54 8.33
C LEU A 42 24.02 4.14 6.86
N SER A 43 22.83 3.89 6.36
CA SER A 43 22.51 3.27 5.08
C SER A 43 21.42 4.02 4.31
N LEU A 44 20.46 4.64 5.01
CA LEU A 44 19.39 5.43 4.40
C LEU A 44 19.84 6.87 4.17
N VAL A 45 20.40 7.51 5.20
CA VAL A 45 20.87 8.90 5.09
C VAL A 45 22.27 9.03 5.67
N THR A 46 23.19 9.54 4.85
CA THR A 46 24.51 9.96 5.33
C THR A 46 24.48 11.48 5.52
N PRO A 47 24.73 11.99 6.74
CA PRO A 47 24.87 13.42 6.96
C PRO A 47 26.07 13.95 6.18
N THR A 48 25.93 15.13 5.58
CA THR A 48 27.03 15.81 4.87
C THR A 48 27.99 16.42 5.90
N ALA A 49 29.24 16.67 5.49
CA ALA A 49 30.23 17.30 6.37
C ALA A 49 29.82 18.72 6.83
N GLU A 50 28.92 19.36 6.08
CA GLU A 50 28.36 20.69 6.36
C GLU A 50 27.22 20.66 7.39
N GLU A 51 26.60 19.48 7.61
CA GLU A 51 25.47 19.29 8.53
C GLU A 51 25.76 18.15 9.52
N PRO A 52 26.65 18.34 10.52
CA PRO A 52 26.95 17.32 11.50
C PRO A 52 25.79 17.16 12.49
N TRP A 53 24.81 16.32 12.15
CA TRP A 53 23.70 15.99 13.04
C TRP A 53 24.19 15.14 14.23
N PRO A 54 23.90 15.54 15.48
CA PRO A 54 24.18 14.68 16.63
C PRO A 54 23.25 13.46 16.66
N ARG A 55 23.52 12.53 17.57
CA ARG A 55 22.62 11.40 17.80
C ARG A 55 21.30 11.89 18.40
N PRO A 56 20.15 11.51 17.83
CA PRO A 56 18.86 11.75 18.45
C PRO A 56 18.68 10.85 19.68
N ASP A 57 18.40 11.46 20.82
CA ASP A 57 18.11 10.73 22.07
C ASP A 57 16.60 10.68 22.37
N ASP A 58 15.80 11.57 21.78
CA ASP A 58 14.36 11.75 22.07
C ASP A 58 13.42 11.00 21.10
N GLY A 59 13.92 10.00 20.38
CA GLY A 59 13.16 9.26 19.37
C GLY A 59 12.35 8.08 19.92
N VAL A 60 11.49 7.52 19.06
CA VAL A 60 10.82 6.23 19.29
C VAL A 60 11.87 5.11 19.37
N ALA A 61 11.64 4.08 20.17
CA ALA A 61 12.54 2.94 20.28
C ALA A 61 12.01 1.75 19.47
N MET A 62 12.91 1.09 18.71
CA MET A 62 12.58 -0.16 18.01
C MET A 62 12.86 -1.37 18.90
N VAL A 63 11.83 -2.11 19.25
CA VAL A 63 11.91 -3.34 20.04
C VAL A 63 11.98 -4.53 19.10
N ALA A 64 12.87 -5.47 19.42
CA ALA A 64 13.02 -6.71 18.66
C ALA A 64 12.29 -7.84 19.39
N ASP A 65 11.51 -8.59 18.64
CA ASP A 65 10.80 -9.78 19.07
C ASP A 65 11.11 -10.91 18.08
N THR A 66 10.68 -12.12 18.41
CA THR A 66 10.81 -13.30 17.56
C THR A 66 9.44 -13.83 17.22
N ASP A 67 9.18 -14.08 15.95
CA ASP A 67 7.95 -14.78 15.55
C ASP A 67 7.96 -16.25 15.99
N GLY A 68 6.81 -16.92 15.87
CA GLY A 68 6.68 -18.35 16.17
C GLY A 68 7.55 -19.26 15.29
N LEU A 69 8.15 -18.74 14.22
CA LEU A 69 9.08 -19.43 13.32
C LEU A 69 10.56 -19.11 13.64
N GLY A 70 10.83 -18.32 14.67
CA GLY A 70 12.17 -17.92 15.10
C GLY A 70 12.82 -16.81 14.27
N ALA A 71 12.10 -16.17 13.33
CA ALA A 71 12.58 -15.00 12.61
C ALA A 71 12.40 -13.72 13.44
N ALA A 72 13.32 -12.77 13.27
CA ALA A 72 13.27 -11.49 13.96
C ALA A 72 12.16 -10.61 13.39
N VAL A 73 11.24 -10.18 14.26
CA VAL A 73 10.18 -9.21 13.97
C VAL A 73 10.40 -8.00 14.85
N PHE A 74 10.14 -6.81 14.34
CA PHE A 74 10.38 -5.58 15.06
C PHE A 74 9.09 -4.80 15.29
N ASP A 75 9.02 -4.11 16.41
CA ASP A 75 7.92 -3.23 16.79
C ASP A 75 8.49 -1.88 17.22
N PHE A 76 7.61 -0.90 17.36
CA PHE A 76 7.95 0.45 17.79
C PHE A 76 7.21 0.79 19.09
N GLU A 77 7.98 1.23 20.09
CA GLU A 77 7.47 1.66 21.38
C GLU A 77 7.85 3.12 21.64
N GLU A 78 6.94 3.87 22.27
CA GLU A 78 7.21 5.25 22.65
C GLU A 78 8.16 5.34 23.82
N THR A 79 9.24 6.10 23.65
CA THR A 79 10.09 6.48 24.77
C THR A 79 9.44 7.62 25.55
N PRO A 80 9.70 7.76 26.87
CA PRO A 80 9.15 8.86 27.66
C PRO A 80 9.62 10.24 27.16
N ALA A 81 10.77 10.30 26.49
CA ALA A 81 11.25 11.52 25.84
C ALA A 81 10.44 11.83 24.57
N SER A 82 10.21 10.83 23.72
CA SER A 82 9.38 10.97 22.52
C SER A 82 7.94 11.36 22.87
N ALA A 83 7.33 10.74 23.88
CA ALA A 83 5.97 11.07 24.32
C ALA A 83 5.86 12.54 24.75
N LYS A 84 6.79 13.01 25.61
CA LYS A 84 6.86 14.43 26.02
C LYS A 84 7.03 15.38 24.84
N ALA A 85 7.86 15.03 23.87
CA ALA A 85 8.06 15.84 22.67
C ALA A 85 6.79 15.91 21.80
N VAL A 86 6.08 14.78 21.65
CA VAL A 86 4.79 14.72 20.95
C VAL A 86 3.74 15.56 21.69
N ASP A 87 3.66 15.51 23.02
CA ASP A 87 2.71 16.34 23.79
C ASP A 87 2.98 17.84 23.65
N GLN A 88 4.25 18.23 23.68
CA GLN A 88 4.63 19.61 23.39
C GLN A 88 4.23 20.02 21.97
N LEU A 89 4.46 19.14 20.99
CA LEU A 89 4.05 19.37 19.60
C LEU A 89 2.53 19.52 19.48
N ARG A 90 1.73 18.69 20.14
CA ARG A 90 0.25 18.78 20.16
C ARG A 90 -0.21 20.16 20.63
N ARG A 91 0.40 20.70 21.69
CA ARG A 91 0.12 22.06 22.20
C ARG A 91 0.50 23.14 21.18
N CYS A 92 1.63 22.98 20.49
CA CYS A 92 2.02 23.90 19.43
C CYS A 92 1.03 23.86 18.25
N LEU A 93 0.61 22.67 17.81
CA LEU A 93 -0.33 22.53 16.71
C LEU A 93 -1.73 23.08 17.03
N ALA A 94 -2.16 23.00 18.30
CA ALA A 94 -3.42 23.62 18.75
C ALA A 94 -3.45 25.15 18.54
N SER A 95 -2.29 25.81 18.55
CA SER A 95 -2.18 27.26 18.31
C SER A 95 -2.26 27.67 16.83
N GLN A 96 -2.15 26.71 15.90
CA GLN A 96 -2.17 26.91 14.45
C GLN A 96 -1.13 27.92 13.91
N ASP A 97 -0.06 28.21 14.65
CA ASP A 97 1.01 29.11 14.23
C ASP A 97 2.26 28.35 13.71
N PRO A 98 2.62 28.48 12.42
CA PRO A 98 3.84 27.88 11.86
C PRO A 98 5.14 28.36 12.53
N GLN A 99 5.18 29.57 13.09
CA GLN A 99 6.37 30.09 13.77
C GLN A 99 6.63 29.35 15.08
N LEU A 100 5.57 29.00 15.81
CA LEU A 100 5.67 28.20 17.03
C LEU A 100 6.16 26.78 16.73
N LEU A 101 5.75 26.20 15.61
CA LEU A 101 6.25 24.90 15.15
C LEU A 101 7.76 24.97 14.81
N GLN A 102 8.21 26.04 14.14
CA GLN A 102 9.64 26.24 13.86
C GLN A 102 10.44 26.42 15.15
N HIS A 103 9.93 27.22 16.09
CA HIS A 103 10.57 27.41 17.40
C HIS A 103 10.64 26.10 18.18
N PHE A 104 9.58 25.29 18.18
CA PHE A 104 9.59 23.95 18.76
C PHE A 104 10.69 23.07 18.17
N LEU A 105 10.86 23.06 16.85
CA LEU A 105 11.89 22.27 16.18
C LEU A 105 13.33 22.79 16.40
N GLN A 106 13.51 24.03 16.84
CA GLN A 106 14.82 24.52 17.30
C GLN A 106 15.22 23.87 18.61
N HIS A 107 14.26 23.60 19.50
CA HIS A 107 14.48 22.93 20.79
C HIS A 107 14.45 21.40 20.66
N ASN A 108 13.60 20.85 19.80
CA ASN A 108 13.44 19.42 19.54
C ASN A 108 13.81 19.07 18.08
N PRO A 109 15.11 19.11 17.73
CA PRO A 109 15.59 19.02 16.36
C PRO A 109 15.23 17.72 15.60
N PHE A 110 14.97 16.63 16.30
CA PHE A 110 14.78 15.29 15.72
C PHE A 110 13.40 14.68 16.03
N CYS A 111 12.44 15.50 16.49
CA CYS A 111 11.05 15.06 16.62
C CYS A 111 10.49 14.73 15.24
N VAL A 112 10.31 13.43 14.94
CA VAL A 112 9.90 12.94 13.63
C VAL A 112 8.56 13.55 13.21
N ASP A 113 7.55 13.46 14.06
CA ASP A 113 6.21 13.99 13.78
C ASP A 113 6.23 15.49 13.46
N GLY A 114 6.98 16.29 14.24
CA GLY A 114 7.11 17.73 14.00
C GLY A 114 7.83 18.07 12.70
N LEU A 115 8.89 17.33 12.36
CA LEU A 115 9.62 17.49 11.10
C LEU A 115 8.73 17.17 9.89
N LEU A 116 7.93 16.11 9.98
CA LEU A 116 6.99 15.72 8.91
C LEU A 116 5.88 16.77 8.73
N THR A 117 5.28 17.25 9.82
CA THR A 117 4.23 18.28 9.74
C THR A 117 4.76 19.58 9.13
N LEU A 118 5.96 20.03 9.52
CA LEU A 118 6.57 21.20 8.89
C LEU A 118 6.93 20.93 7.42
N ALA A 119 7.41 19.72 7.08
CA ALA A 119 7.68 19.36 5.69
C ALA A 119 6.41 19.43 4.83
N GLU A 120 5.27 18.97 5.32
CA GLU A 120 3.99 19.08 4.61
C GLU A 120 3.55 20.53 4.42
N TYR A 121 3.70 21.35 5.45
CA TYR A 121 3.46 22.78 5.35
C TYR A 121 4.34 23.39 4.24
N LEU A 122 5.64 23.10 4.22
CA LEU A 122 6.56 23.61 3.20
C LEU A 122 6.26 23.09 1.79
N ARG A 123 5.80 21.84 1.64
CA ARG A 123 5.30 21.33 0.34
C ARG A 123 4.09 22.12 -0.15
N SER A 124 3.16 22.46 0.75
CA SER A 124 1.99 23.28 0.36
C SER A 124 2.39 24.69 -0.09
N GLN A 125 3.49 25.22 0.47
CA GLN A 125 4.13 26.48 0.05
C GLN A 125 5.07 26.33 -1.17
N GLN A 126 5.04 25.20 -1.90
CA GLN A 126 5.89 24.91 -3.06
C GLN A 126 7.41 24.93 -2.77
N SER A 127 7.81 24.88 -1.50
CA SER A 127 9.22 24.84 -1.06
C SER A 127 9.70 23.39 -0.93
N HIS A 128 9.69 22.66 -2.05
CA HIS A 128 9.94 21.20 -2.10
C HIS A 128 11.33 20.80 -1.63
N GLU A 129 12.35 21.62 -1.90
CA GLU A 129 13.72 21.33 -1.49
C GLU A 129 13.87 21.36 0.03
N GLN A 130 13.38 22.41 0.68
CA GLN A 130 13.43 22.54 2.14
C GLN A 130 12.59 21.43 2.82
N ALA A 131 11.41 21.13 2.28
CA ALA A 131 10.59 20.03 2.75
C ALA A 131 11.36 18.69 2.69
N PHE A 132 12.08 18.42 1.59
CA PHE A 132 12.87 17.22 1.46
C PHE A 132 14.04 17.17 2.46
N GLN A 133 14.68 18.29 2.77
CA GLN A 133 15.73 18.33 3.82
C GLN A 133 15.17 17.95 5.20
N LEU A 134 13.97 18.42 5.56
CA LEU A 134 13.30 18.01 6.79
C LEU A 134 12.98 16.51 6.81
N VAL A 135 12.50 15.95 5.68
CA VAL A 135 12.25 14.51 5.55
C VAL A 135 13.55 13.70 5.63
N ARG A 136 14.66 14.16 5.06
CA ARG A 136 15.98 13.53 5.20
C ARG A 136 16.41 13.50 6.68
N ARG A 137 16.21 14.61 7.40
CA ARG A 137 16.51 14.69 8.83
C ARG A 137 15.63 13.75 9.66
N ALA A 138 14.34 13.65 9.33
CA ALA A 138 13.44 12.70 9.98
C ALA A 138 13.86 11.25 9.70
N THR A 139 14.26 10.95 8.46
CA THR A 139 14.74 9.61 8.05
C THR A 139 16.02 9.23 8.79
N TYR A 140 16.92 10.19 8.98
CA TYR A 140 18.09 10.01 9.84
C TYR A 140 17.71 9.68 11.28
N ALA A 141 16.72 10.37 11.85
CA ALA A 141 16.25 10.08 13.21
C ALA A 141 15.65 8.67 13.34
N VAL A 142 14.85 8.26 12.36
CA VAL A 142 14.31 6.90 12.25
C VAL A 142 15.41 5.86 12.13
N GLU A 143 16.43 6.09 11.29
CA GLU A 143 17.54 5.15 11.12
C GLU A 143 18.36 4.98 12.42
N CYS A 144 18.48 6.05 13.21
CA CYS A 144 19.13 6.00 14.52
C CYS A 144 18.33 5.24 15.57
N ALA A 145 17.00 5.17 15.41
CA ALA A 145 16.10 4.43 16.29
C ALA A 145 16.09 2.91 16.04
N PHE A 146 16.61 2.45 14.89
CA PHE A 146 16.58 1.03 14.55
C PHE A 146 17.39 0.16 15.50
N ASN A 147 16.78 -0.97 15.88
CA ASN A 147 17.40 -1.99 16.71
C ASN A 147 18.70 -2.52 16.04
N PRO A 148 19.77 -2.84 16.79
CA PRO A 148 21.00 -3.42 16.22
C PRO A 148 20.77 -4.71 15.40
N GLY A 149 19.73 -5.49 15.73
CA GLY A 149 19.35 -6.69 14.98
C GLY A 149 18.64 -6.41 13.65
N PHE A 150 18.07 -5.21 13.47
CA PHE A 150 17.42 -4.81 12.22
C PHE A 150 18.48 -4.66 11.13
N SER A 151 18.43 -5.46 10.08
CA SER A 151 19.40 -5.34 8.98
C SER A 151 18.81 -5.82 7.66
N PRO A 152 18.78 -4.96 6.63
CA PRO A 152 18.35 -5.36 5.29
C PRO A 152 19.38 -6.26 4.57
N PHE A 153 20.58 -6.42 5.15
CA PHE A 153 21.68 -7.20 4.57
C PHE A 153 21.90 -8.55 5.24
N GLN A 154 21.17 -8.83 6.32
CA GLN A 154 21.26 -10.11 7.02
C GLN A 154 19.96 -10.87 6.86
N GLU A 155 20.11 -12.17 6.64
CA GLU A 155 19.05 -13.16 6.65
C GLU A 155 19.25 -13.99 7.94
N ARG A 156 18.30 -13.96 8.89
CA ARG A 156 18.36 -14.74 10.15
C ARG A 156 17.13 -15.62 10.38
N GLY A 157 16.31 -15.87 9.36
CA GLY A 157 15.16 -16.76 9.51
C GLY A 157 15.57 -18.24 9.61
N VAL A 158 14.62 -19.08 10.01
CA VAL A 158 14.77 -20.54 10.09
C VAL A 158 13.69 -21.18 9.22
N GLY A 159 14.06 -22.12 8.33
CA GLY A 159 13.10 -22.77 7.41
C GLY A 159 12.76 -21.89 6.18
N PRO A 160 11.51 -21.88 5.68
CA PRO A 160 11.13 -21.09 4.50
C PRO A 160 11.27 -19.56 4.71
N SER A 161 11.32 -19.09 5.96
CA SER A 161 11.60 -17.69 6.31
C SER A 161 13.10 -17.35 6.28
N ALA A 162 13.99 -18.33 6.11
CA ALA A 162 15.44 -18.13 6.13
C ALA A 162 15.96 -17.22 5.02
N ARG A 163 15.21 -17.02 3.94
CA ARG A 163 15.57 -16.13 2.82
C ARG A 163 15.06 -14.70 2.99
N ARG A 164 14.34 -14.40 4.08
CA ARG A 164 13.80 -13.06 4.33
C ARG A 164 14.84 -12.17 5.00
N PRO A 165 14.95 -10.88 4.61
CA PRO A 165 15.76 -9.92 5.34
C PRO A 165 15.19 -9.67 6.74
N CYS A 166 16.06 -9.40 7.72
CA CYS A 166 15.69 -9.09 9.10
C CYS A 166 15.17 -7.66 9.25
N VAL A 167 14.01 -7.37 8.63
CA VAL A 167 13.39 -6.04 8.61
C VAL A 167 11.88 -6.05 8.83
N VAL A 168 11.27 -7.22 9.06
CA VAL A 168 9.81 -7.38 9.19
C VAL A 168 9.29 -6.59 10.38
N LEU A 169 8.26 -5.78 10.17
CA LEU A 169 7.58 -5.02 11.21
C LEU A 169 6.29 -5.73 11.62
N ARG A 170 6.01 -5.73 12.93
CA ARG A 170 4.69 -6.03 13.45
C ARG A 170 3.81 -4.81 13.25
N LEU A 171 2.90 -4.88 12.29
CA LEU A 171 1.94 -3.82 12.07
C LEU A 171 0.83 -3.91 13.13
N SER A 172 0.51 -2.78 13.76
CA SER A 172 -0.63 -2.65 14.66
C SER A 172 -1.83 -2.09 13.89
N ASP A 173 -3.04 -2.54 14.22
CA ASP A 173 -4.28 -1.93 13.71
C ASP A 173 -4.63 -0.63 14.48
N ASP A 174 -3.92 -0.30 15.56
CA ASP A 174 -4.11 0.95 16.33
C ASP A 174 -3.54 2.17 15.56
N PRO A 175 -4.37 3.19 15.24
CA PRO A 175 -3.91 4.39 14.55
C PRO A 175 -2.93 5.24 15.39
N ALA A 176 -2.90 5.09 16.72
CA ALA A 176 -1.96 5.82 17.57
C ALA A 176 -0.55 5.22 17.57
N TRP A 177 -0.37 4.02 17.00
CA TRP A 177 0.91 3.29 17.00
C TRP A 177 2.06 4.13 16.40
N PRO A 178 3.21 4.27 17.11
CA PRO A 178 4.33 5.12 16.66
C PRO A 178 5.01 4.64 15.38
N GLY A 179 4.85 3.36 15.03
CA GLY A 179 5.37 2.82 13.77
C GLY A 179 4.77 3.48 12.53
N TRP A 180 3.57 4.06 12.62
CA TRP A 180 2.97 4.80 11.51
C TRP A 180 3.80 6.02 11.10
N SER A 181 4.35 6.77 12.06
CA SER A 181 5.23 7.91 11.78
C SER A 181 6.55 7.49 11.13
N VAL A 182 7.04 6.30 11.48
CA VAL A 182 8.22 5.70 10.84
C VAL A 182 7.93 5.32 9.39
N LEU A 183 6.83 4.59 9.15
CA LEU A 183 6.40 4.22 7.79
C LEU A 183 6.13 5.44 6.93
N ARG A 184 5.47 6.47 7.48
CA ARG A 184 5.24 7.76 6.84
C ARG A 184 6.55 8.45 6.45
N THR A 185 7.54 8.46 7.34
CA THR A 185 8.86 9.03 7.06
C THR A 185 9.54 8.33 5.88
N LEU A 186 9.60 6.98 5.93
CA LEU A 186 10.22 6.17 4.88
C LEU A 186 9.50 6.34 3.53
N TRP A 187 8.17 6.40 3.55
CA TRP A 187 7.37 6.66 2.37
C TRP A 187 7.63 8.05 1.80
N MET A 188 7.58 9.11 2.61
CA MET A 188 7.86 10.48 2.15
C MET A 188 9.28 10.61 1.61
N HIS A 189 10.25 9.92 2.20
CA HIS A 189 11.63 9.91 1.73
C HIS A 189 11.76 9.24 0.36
N MET A 190 11.15 8.06 0.17
CA MET A 190 11.08 7.36 -1.11
C MET A 190 10.44 8.26 -2.19
N GLN A 191 9.31 8.91 -1.91
CA GLN A 191 8.64 9.77 -2.88
C GLN A 191 9.45 11.03 -3.19
N GLY A 192 10.13 11.62 -2.20
CA GLY A 192 11.04 12.74 -2.41
C GLY A 192 12.22 12.38 -3.31
N LEU A 193 12.83 11.20 -3.12
CA LEU A 193 13.88 10.69 -4.00
C LEU A 193 13.36 10.43 -5.43
N ALA A 194 12.15 9.89 -5.56
CA ALA A 194 11.52 9.66 -6.85
C ALA A 194 11.24 10.97 -7.59
N GLY A 195 10.77 12.02 -6.88
CA GLY A 195 10.54 13.36 -7.42
C GLY A 195 11.82 14.07 -7.89
N GLN A 196 12.97 13.78 -7.27
CA GLN A 196 14.29 14.25 -7.73
C GLN A 196 14.86 13.45 -8.91
N GLY A 197 14.15 12.44 -9.42
CA GLY A 197 14.62 11.56 -10.49
C GLY A 197 15.61 10.48 -10.03
N LEU A 198 15.84 10.33 -8.72
CA LEU A 198 16.71 9.29 -8.14
C LEU A 198 15.97 7.94 -8.05
N HIS A 199 15.40 7.48 -9.17
CA HIS A 199 14.51 6.32 -9.23
C HIS A 199 15.17 5.02 -8.71
N ARG A 200 16.48 4.86 -8.92
CA ARG A 200 17.21 3.68 -8.44
C ARG A 200 17.34 3.66 -6.91
N THR A 201 17.58 4.81 -6.28
CA THR A 201 17.65 4.90 -4.82
C THR A 201 16.26 4.80 -4.21
N ALA A 202 15.27 5.45 -4.81
CA ALA A 202 13.87 5.32 -4.41
C ALA A 202 13.39 3.86 -4.47
N LEU A 203 13.83 3.09 -5.47
CA LEU A 203 13.53 1.66 -5.58
C LEU A 203 14.06 0.85 -4.39
N GLU A 204 15.24 1.16 -3.87
CA GLU A 204 15.76 0.47 -2.67
C GLU A 204 14.94 0.81 -1.41
N GLY A 205 14.48 2.07 -1.29
CA GLY A 205 13.52 2.46 -0.24
C GLY A 205 12.17 1.74 -0.37
N CYS A 206 11.68 1.57 -1.61
CA CYS A 206 10.48 0.81 -1.92
C CYS A 206 10.60 -0.66 -1.50
N LYS A 207 11.72 -1.31 -1.82
CA LYS A 207 11.99 -2.69 -1.39
C LYS A 207 12.05 -2.82 0.13
N LEU A 208 12.65 -1.85 0.81
CA LEU A 208 12.71 -1.86 2.27
C LEU A 208 11.30 -1.80 2.88
N LEU A 209 10.44 -0.91 2.36
CA LEU A 209 9.04 -0.83 2.79
C LEU A 209 8.29 -2.13 2.56
N LEU A 210 8.38 -2.70 1.35
CA LEU A 210 7.77 -4.00 1.04
C LEU A 210 8.27 -5.11 1.95
N ALA A 211 9.59 -5.16 2.17
CA ALA A 211 10.19 -6.16 3.04
C ALA A 211 9.76 -6.03 4.50
N ALA A 212 9.45 -4.81 4.93
CA ALA A 212 9.04 -4.49 6.29
C ALA A 212 7.55 -4.74 6.54
N THR A 213 6.67 -4.47 5.57
CA THR A 213 5.20 -4.43 5.81
C THR A 213 4.44 -5.66 5.30
N LEU A 214 4.98 -6.42 4.33
CA LEU A 214 4.28 -7.57 3.77
C LEU A 214 3.93 -8.61 4.86
N PRO A 215 2.71 -9.18 4.85
CA PRO A 215 1.74 -9.26 3.73
C PRO A 215 0.87 -8.02 3.48
N ARG A 216 0.86 -7.03 4.38
CA ARG A 216 0.13 -5.76 4.19
C ARG A 216 0.97 -4.76 3.39
N ASP A 217 0.30 -3.82 2.73
CA ASP A 217 0.95 -2.74 1.98
C ASP A 217 0.30 -1.37 2.31
N PRO A 218 0.39 -0.92 3.57
CA PRO A 218 -0.21 0.34 4.01
C PRO A 218 0.38 1.56 3.30
N CYS A 219 1.63 1.46 2.85
CA CYS A 219 2.33 2.49 2.09
C CYS A 219 2.02 2.45 0.58
N ARG A 220 1.26 1.46 0.10
CA ARG A 220 0.96 1.22 -1.32
C ARG A 220 2.22 1.18 -2.18
N ALA A 221 3.29 0.59 -1.64
CA ALA A 221 4.60 0.52 -2.26
C ALA A 221 4.59 -0.37 -3.51
N LEU A 222 3.72 -1.40 -3.59
CA LEU A 222 3.64 -2.28 -4.76
C LEU A 222 3.22 -1.53 -6.04
N VAL A 223 2.33 -0.53 -5.93
CA VAL A 223 1.90 0.32 -7.06
C VAL A 223 3.03 1.21 -7.56
N SER A 224 4.01 1.50 -6.71
CA SER A 224 5.15 2.37 -7.03
C SER A 224 6.36 1.58 -7.51
N CYS A 225 6.47 0.32 -7.09
CA CYS A 225 7.59 -0.55 -7.34
C CYS A 225 7.84 -0.78 -8.84
N ASP A 226 6.79 -1.07 -9.60
CA ASP A 226 6.88 -1.39 -11.02
C ASP A 226 7.35 -0.17 -11.83
N PHE A 227 6.79 1.01 -11.57
CA PHE A 227 7.22 2.26 -12.19
C PHE A 227 8.70 2.56 -11.88
N LEU A 228 9.12 2.44 -10.61
CA LEU A 228 10.50 2.68 -10.20
C LEU A 228 11.48 1.69 -10.86
N CYS A 229 11.08 0.42 -11.02
CA CYS A 229 11.87 -0.57 -11.75
C CYS A 229 12.03 -0.20 -13.23
N LEU A 230 10.94 0.18 -13.90
CA LEU A 230 10.97 0.57 -15.32
C LEU A 230 11.83 1.81 -15.55
N ARG A 231 11.68 2.83 -14.71
CA ARG A 231 12.44 4.10 -14.80
C ARG A 231 13.93 3.91 -14.49
N SER A 232 14.27 3.01 -13.59
CA SER A 232 15.67 2.65 -13.27
C SER A 232 16.27 1.59 -14.20
N ARG A 233 15.52 1.14 -15.22
CA ARG A 233 15.90 0.09 -16.19
C ARG A 233 16.26 -1.25 -15.54
N GLN A 234 15.67 -1.56 -14.39
CA GLN A 234 15.87 -2.81 -13.66
C GLN A 234 14.84 -3.86 -14.12
N TYR A 235 14.84 -4.18 -15.42
CA TYR A 235 13.85 -5.09 -16.02
C TYR A 235 13.91 -6.52 -15.45
N ASP A 236 15.11 -7.04 -15.26
CA ASP A 236 15.33 -8.38 -14.68
C ASP A 236 14.89 -8.46 -13.23
N LEU A 237 15.07 -7.38 -12.49
CA LEU A 237 14.62 -7.31 -11.11
C LEU A 237 13.09 -7.33 -11.04
N LEU A 238 12.40 -6.59 -11.91
CA LEU A 238 10.93 -6.58 -11.94
C LEU A 238 10.38 -7.99 -12.23
N ALA A 239 10.93 -8.68 -13.22
CA ALA A 239 10.52 -10.05 -13.54
C ALA A 239 10.80 -11.03 -12.39
N ARG A 240 11.94 -10.89 -11.69
CA ARG A 240 12.24 -11.68 -10.48
C ARG A 240 11.28 -11.35 -9.33
N LEU A 241 11.02 -10.08 -9.06
CA LEU A 241 10.06 -9.67 -8.02
C LEU A 241 8.67 -10.24 -8.28
N ALA A 242 8.21 -10.22 -9.53
CA ALA A 242 6.90 -10.74 -9.89
C ALA A 242 6.72 -12.23 -9.57
N ARG A 243 7.78 -13.03 -9.71
CA ARG A 243 7.74 -14.48 -9.48
C ARG A 243 8.14 -14.87 -8.06
N ASP A 244 9.20 -14.26 -7.54
CA ASP A 244 9.93 -14.80 -6.38
C ASP A 244 9.55 -14.09 -5.07
N LEU A 245 8.90 -12.92 -5.09
CA LEU A 245 8.57 -12.16 -3.88
C LEU A 245 7.64 -12.96 -2.96
N VAL A 246 6.48 -13.40 -3.45
CA VAL A 246 5.48 -14.12 -2.64
C VAL A 246 6.05 -15.43 -2.06
N PRO A 247 6.75 -16.30 -2.82
CA PRO A 247 7.43 -17.47 -2.27
C PRO A 247 8.50 -17.14 -1.21
N GLN A 248 9.32 -16.10 -1.43
CA GLN A 248 10.36 -15.69 -0.47
C GLN A 248 9.74 -15.26 0.87
N TYR A 249 8.61 -14.56 0.80
CA TYR A 249 7.85 -14.15 1.98
C TYR A 249 6.89 -15.22 2.50
N GLY A 250 6.97 -16.47 1.99
CA GLY A 250 6.11 -17.58 2.42
C GLY A 250 4.62 -17.22 2.44
N LEU A 251 4.20 -16.33 1.54
CA LEU A 251 2.82 -15.85 1.42
C LEU A 251 2.04 -16.69 0.40
N GLN A 252 2.50 -17.91 0.16
CA GLN A 252 1.76 -18.89 -0.63
C GLN A 252 0.53 -19.28 0.20
N GLY A 253 -0.66 -19.10 -0.38
CA GLY A 253 -1.89 -19.52 0.28
C GLY A 253 -1.84 -21.01 0.62
N GLU A 254 -2.58 -21.41 1.65
CA GLU A 254 -2.67 -22.82 2.07
C GLU A 254 -3.28 -23.74 0.99
N ALA A 255 -3.98 -23.15 0.01
CA ALA A 255 -4.56 -23.85 -1.12
C ALA A 255 -3.54 -24.01 -2.27
N ASP A 256 -3.37 -25.25 -2.73
CA ASP A 256 -2.56 -25.61 -3.92
C ASP A 256 -2.97 -24.87 -5.22
N SER A 257 -4.14 -24.24 -5.22
CA SER A 257 -4.69 -23.45 -6.33
C SER A 257 -4.43 -21.94 -6.25
N SER A 258 -3.70 -21.45 -5.24
CA SER A 258 -3.46 -20.00 -5.08
C SER A 258 -2.54 -19.44 -6.15
N VAL A 259 -2.93 -18.29 -6.71
CA VAL A 259 -2.12 -17.54 -7.68
C VAL A 259 -1.03 -16.78 -6.91
N CYS A 260 0.20 -17.29 -6.96
CA CYS A 260 1.32 -16.72 -6.21
C CYS A 260 2.22 -15.76 -7.02
N CYS A 261 1.99 -15.60 -8.32
CA CYS A 261 2.76 -14.68 -9.15
C CYS A 261 2.08 -13.31 -9.24
N LEU A 262 2.84 -12.23 -9.00
CA LEU A 262 2.32 -10.87 -8.99
C LEU A 262 1.86 -10.40 -10.38
N ASP A 263 2.43 -10.94 -11.46
CA ASP A 263 2.00 -10.64 -12.85
C ASP A 263 0.62 -11.23 -13.19
N MET A 264 0.09 -12.12 -12.35
CA MET A 264 -1.27 -12.66 -12.46
C MET A 264 -2.18 -12.19 -11.32
N ALA A 265 -1.64 -11.65 -10.23
CA ALA A 265 -2.41 -11.10 -9.11
C ALA A 265 -2.65 -9.59 -9.23
N LEU A 266 -1.70 -8.82 -9.79
CA LEU A 266 -1.76 -7.36 -9.80
C LEU A 266 -1.72 -6.79 -11.23
N PRO A 267 -2.66 -5.91 -11.62
CA PRO A 267 -2.68 -5.32 -12.96
C PRO A 267 -1.40 -4.57 -13.31
N ASN A 268 -0.86 -3.77 -12.39
CA ASN A 268 0.34 -2.97 -12.66
C ASN A 268 1.57 -3.86 -12.95
N PHE A 269 1.76 -4.95 -12.20
CA PHE A 269 2.84 -5.91 -12.46
C PHE A 269 2.63 -6.65 -13.77
N ALA A 270 1.41 -7.07 -14.10
CA ALA A 270 1.09 -7.77 -15.35
C ALA A 270 1.55 -6.98 -16.59
N TYR A 271 1.14 -5.70 -16.67
CA TYR A 271 1.51 -4.83 -17.78
C TYR A 271 2.97 -4.41 -17.74
N SER A 272 3.52 -4.10 -16.55
CA SER A 272 4.90 -3.63 -16.42
C SER A 272 5.94 -4.72 -16.67
N VAL A 273 5.69 -5.97 -16.29
CA VAL A 273 6.59 -7.09 -16.60
C VAL A 273 6.66 -7.32 -18.10
N ALA A 274 5.51 -7.32 -18.78
CA ALA A 274 5.47 -7.44 -20.23
C ALA A 274 6.22 -6.29 -20.92
N LEU A 275 5.98 -5.04 -20.49
CA LEU A 275 6.68 -3.87 -21.01
C LEU A 275 8.20 -3.95 -20.74
N ALA A 276 8.61 -4.38 -19.56
CA ALA A 276 10.02 -4.57 -19.21
C ALA A 276 10.71 -5.59 -20.13
N GLY A 277 10.04 -6.70 -20.45
CA GLY A 277 10.52 -7.68 -21.41
C GLY A 277 10.72 -7.09 -22.81
N PHE A 278 9.73 -6.31 -23.29
CA PHE A 278 9.80 -5.62 -24.58
C PHE A 278 10.94 -4.60 -24.62
N LEU A 279 11.07 -3.76 -23.58
CA LEU A 279 12.13 -2.75 -23.49
C LEU A 279 13.53 -3.38 -23.38
N LYS A 280 13.65 -4.53 -22.72
CA LYS A 280 14.91 -5.29 -22.63
C LYS A 280 15.32 -5.86 -23.98
N ALA A 281 14.37 -6.35 -24.79
CA ALA A 281 14.65 -6.87 -26.12
C ALA A 281 15.19 -5.78 -27.08
N GLY A 282 14.78 -4.52 -26.90
CA GLY A 282 15.41 -3.36 -27.53
C GLY A 282 15.24 -3.23 -29.05
N GLY A 283 14.34 -4.03 -29.67
CA GLY A 283 14.07 -4.06 -31.11
C GLY A 283 12.61 -3.78 -31.48
N PRO A 284 12.29 -3.65 -32.78
CA PRO A 284 10.90 -3.60 -33.24
C PRO A 284 10.17 -4.91 -32.91
N PRO A 285 8.86 -4.87 -32.66
CA PRO A 285 8.07 -6.08 -32.40
C PRO A 285 8.09 -7.00 -33.62
N ASP A 286 8.37 -8.29 -33.41
CA ASP A 286 8.27 -9.31 -34.44
C ASP A 286 6.83 -9.85 -34.50
N PHE A 287 6.04 -9.31 -35.43
CA PHE A 287 4.66 -9.72 -35.62
C PHE A 287 4.50 -11.11 -36.24
N ALA A 288 5.55 -11.71 -36.81
CA ALA A 288 5.48 -13.09 -37.27
C ALA A 288 5.38 -14.04 -36.07
N VAL A 289 6.25 -13.84 -35.07
CA VAL A 289 6.25 -14.59 -33.80
C VAL A 289 4.94 -14.40 -33.03
N LEU A 290 4.35 -13.20 -33.08
CA LEU A 290 3.04 -12.95 -32.45
C LEU A 290 1.92 -13.88 -32.95
N ASN A 291 1.96 -14.30 -34.22
CA ASN A 291 0.97 -15.23 -34.77
C ASN A 291 1.20 -16.69 -34.33
N GLU A 292 2.41 -17.02 -33.86
CA GLU A 292 2.78 -18.35 -33.39
C GLU A 292 2.42 -18.56 -31.90
N VAL A 293 2.15 -17.47 -31.16
CA VAL A 293 1.79 -17.53 -29.74
C VAL A 293 0.57 -18.42 -29.52
N SER A 294 0.73 -19.42 -28.64
CA SER A 294 -0.29 -20.42 -28.32
C SER A 294 -1.16 -20.00 -27.13
N ILE A 295 -2.33 -20.63 -26.99
CA ILE A 295 -3.22 -20.37 -25.84
C ILE A 295 -2.54 -20.72 -24.51
N ASP A 296 -1.75 -21.79 -24.49
CA ASP A 296 -1.09 -22.27 -23.27
C ASP A 296 0.04 -21.34 -22.81
N GLU A 297 0.64 -20.58 -23.72
CA GLU A 297 1.59 -19.52 -23.36
C GLU A 297 0.89 -18.30 -22.77
N VAL A 298 -0.27 -17.91 -23.33
CA VAL A 298 -1.07 -16.78 -22.86
C VAL A 298 -1.69 -17.09 -21.50
N ALA A 299 -2.31 -18.27 -21.36
CA ALA A 299 -3.03 -18.70 -20.16
C ALA A 299 -2.57 -20.11 -19.77
N PRO A 300 -1.45 -20.24 -19.01
CA PRO A 300 -0.90 -21.54 -18.63
C PRO A 300 -1.92 -22.37 -17.83
N PRO A 301 -1.88 -23.70 -17.95
CA PRO A 301 -2.93 -24.58 -17.43
C PRO A 301 -3.04 -24.61 -15.91
N ASP A 302 -1.93 -24.37 -15.20
CA ASP A 302 -1.86 -24.28 -13.75
C ASP A 302 -1.29 -22.91 -13.35
N ALA A 303 -2.09 -22.08 -12.69
CA ALA A 303 -1.62 -20.80 -12.15
C ALA A 303 -0.62 -20.98 -10.98
N SER A 304 -0.59 -22.17 -10.38
CA SER A 304 0.30 -22.56 -9.27
C SER A 304 1.70 -23.04 -9.71
N ASN A 305 1.83 -23.67 -10.89
CA ASN A 305 3.11 -24.22 -11.38
C ASN A 305 3.99 -23.22 -12.14
N ALA A 306 3.56 -21.97 -12.35
CA ALA A 306 4.41 -20.93 -12.92
C ALA A 306 5.61 -20.55 -12.01
N GLY A 307 5.56 -20.96 -10.73
CA GLY A 307 6.61 -20.77 -9.73
C GLY A 307 7.51 -21.98 -9.49
N ASP A 308 7.30 -23.11 -10.18
CA ASP A 308 8.13 -24.30 -9.96
C ASP A 308 9.51 -24.06 -10.56
N GLY A 309 10.55 -24.10 -9.71
CA GLY A 309 11.93 -23.72 -10.03
C GLY A 309 12.66 -24.59 -11.05
N SER A 310 11.96 -25.28 -11.96
CA SER A 310 12.52 -26.23 -12.93
C SER A 310 12.67 -25.70 -14.37
N ALA A 311 12.31 -24.44 -14.66
CA ALA A 311 12.40 -23.87 -16.01
C ALA A 311 13.29 -22.61 -16.11
N ILE A 312 14.48 -22.63 -15.50
CA ILE A 312 15.57 -21.72 -15.90
C ILE A 312 16.63 -22.51 -16.67
N ALA A 313 16.27 -22.94 -17.87
CA ALA A 313 17.13 -22.59 -18.99
C ALA A 313 16.72 -21.18 -19.39
N GLU A 314 17.67 -20.23 -19.49
CA GLU A 314 17.37 -18.96 -20.15
C GLU A 314 16.68 -19.28 -21.49
N PRO A 315 15.45 -18.81 -21.73
CA PRO A 315 14.79 -19.11 -22.99
C PRO A 315 15.69 -18.56 -24.11
N ALA A 316 15.96 -19.38 -25.11
CA ALA A 316 16.68 -18.95 -26.30
C ALA A 316 16.09 -17.63 -26.81
N ALA A 317 16.90 -16.74 -27.39
CA ALA A 317 16.48 -15.39 -27.77
C ALA A 317 15.20 -15.34 -28.63
N ALA A 318 14.90 -16.40 -29.41
CA ALA A 318 13.64 -16.57 -30.15
C ALA A 318 12.42 -16.90 -29.26
N MET A 319 12.58 -17.77 -28.25
CA MET A 319 11.53 -18.04 -27.25
C MET A 319 11.28 -16.84 -26.33
N ALA A 320 12.29 -15.99 -26.12
CA ALA A 320 12.14 -14.75 -25.38
C ALA A 320 11.16 -13.77 -26.08
N GLY A 321 11.11 -13.75 -27.41
CA GLY A 321 10.18 -12.92 -28.18
C GLY A 321 8.71 -13.34 -28.00
N ALA A 322 8.42 -14.63 -28.22
CA ALA A 322 7.08 -15.19 -28.05
C ALA A 322 6.57 -15.02 -26.60
N ALA A 323 7.43 -15.25 -25.61
CA ALA A 323 7.09 -15.11 -24.20
C ALA A 323 6.66 -13.67 -23.85
N VAL A 324 7.31 -12.64 -24.40
CA VAL A 324 6.96 -11.23 -24.16
C VAL A 324 5.59 -10.89 -24.76
N HIS A 325 5.29 -11.38 -25.96
CA HIS A 325 3.96 -11.24 -26.56
C HIS A 325 2.89 -11.95 -25.72
N ALA A 326 3.15 -13.19 -25.30
CA ALA A 326 2.24 -13.96 -24.46
C ALA A 326 1.98 -13.31 -23.10
N GLN A 327 3.00 -12.72 -22.46
CA GLN A 327 2.86 -11.97 -21.21
C GLN A 327 1.93 -10.75 -21.37
N LEU A 328 2.08 -9.97 -22.43
CA LEU A 328 1.18 -8.84 -22.67
C LEU A 328 -0.25 -9.32 -22.98
N MET A 329 -0.39 -10.36 -23.80
CA MET A 329 -1.70 -10.95 -24.09
C MET A 329 -2.37 -11.51 -22.83
N ARG A 330 -1.60 -12.07 -21.89
CA ARG A 330 -2.08 -12.50 -20.57
C ARG A 330 -2.57 -11.31 -19.75
N ALA A 331 -1.79 -10.24 -19.68
CA ALA A 331 -2.19 -9.02 -18.97
C ALA A 331 -3.50 -8.45 -19.54
N LEU A 332 -3.64 -8.42 -20.88
CA LEU A 332 -4.86 -8.00 -21.58
C LEU A 332 -6.05 -8.93 -21.31
N LEU A 333 -5.82 -10.23 -21.16
CA LEU A 333 -6.85 -11.23 -20.88
C LEU A 333 -7.36 -11.15 -19.43
N LEU A 334 -6.45 -11.04 -18.46
CA LEU A 334 -6.76 -11.01 -17.03
C LEU A 334 -7.25 -9.62 -16.57
N PHE A 335 -6.66 -8.56 -17.10
CA PHE A 335 -6.93 -7.18 -16.67
C PHE A 335 -7.31 -6.25 -17.84
N PRO A 336 -8.34 -6.58 -18.64
CA PRO A 336 -8.72 -5.79 -19.82
C PRO A 336 -9.12 -4.33 -19.49
N LEU A 337 -9.56 -4.06 -18.26
CA LEU A 337 -9.97 -2.73 -17.80
C LEU A 337 -8.83 -1.71 -17.77
N ALA A 338 -7.57 -2.15 -17.74
CA ALA A 338 -6.42 -1.26 -17.79
C ALA A 338 -6.19 -0.65 -19.18
N LEU A 339 -6.61 -1.34 -20.26
CA LEU A 339 -6.25 -0.95 -21.62
C LEU A 339 -6.78 0.44 -21.99
N ARG A 340 -8.06 0.74 -21.72
CA ARG A 340 -8.65 2.03 -22.11
C ARG A 340 -8.02 3.22 -21.37
N PRO A 341 -7.95 3.23 -20.02
CA PRO A 341 -7.25 4.30 -19.29
C PRO A 341 -5.79 4.46 -19.76
N LEU A 342 -5.11 3.34 -20.04
CA LEU A 342 -3.73 3.37 -20.50
C LEU A 342 -3.57 4.03 -21.87
N LEU A 343 -4.48 3.76 -22.82
CA LEU A 343 -4.48 4.38 -24.14
C LEU A 343 -4.75 5.89 -24.06
N GLU A 344 -5.67 6.30 -23.19
CA GLU A 344 -6.00 7.70 -22.94
C GLU A 344 -4.77 8.46 -22.41
N GLU A 345 -4.07 7.92 -21.40
CA GLU A 345 -2.85 8.51 -20.83
C GLU A 345 -1.62 8.44 -21.76
N ALA A 346 -1.53 7.39 -22.59
CA ALA A 346 -0.51 7.30 -23.63
C ALA A 346 -0.72 8.31 -24.77
N GLY A 347 -1.91 8.92 -24.88
CA GLY A 347 -2.29 9.85 -25.95
C GLY A 347 -2.64 9.16 -27.27
N ALA A 348 -3.10 7.91 -27.22
CA ALA A 348 -3.50 7.16 -28.40
C ALA A 348 -4.83 7.67 -28.96
N LYS A 349 -4.93 7.79 -30.29
CA LYS A 349 -6.17 8.16 -30.97
C LYS A 349 -7.09 6.94 -31.04
N LEU A 350 -8.13 6.91 -30.21
CA LEU A 350 -9.07 5.78 -30.14
C LEU A 350 -9.88 5.61 -31.43
N HIS A 351 -10.36 6.72 -31.99
CA HIS A 351 -11.10 6.77 -33.25
C HIS A 351 -10.16 7.15 -34.41
N GLY A 352 -10.24 6.42 -35.52
CA GLY A 352 -9.44 6.68 -36.72
C GLY A 352 -8.81 5.41 -37.30
N SER A 353 -7.75 5.56 -38.08
CA SER A 353 -6.99 4.45 -38.63
C SER A 353 -6.14 3.75 -37.56
N ALA A 354 -5.89 2.45 -37.74
CA ALA A 354 -4.93 1.71 -36.92
C ALA A 354 -3.54 2.40 -36.86
N PRO A 355 -2.77 2.20 -35.78
CA PRO A 355 -1.38 2.64 -35.72
C PRO A 355 -0.59 2.14 -36.94
N GLY A 356 0.17 3.03 -37.57
CA GLY A 356 0.93 2.68 -38.79
C GLY A 356 1.91 1.54 -38.52
N GLY A 357 1.92 0.52 -39.38
CA GLY A 357 2.79 -0.65 -39.22
C GLY A 357 2.29 -1.70 -38.20
N SER A 358 1.07 -1.57 -37.70
CA SER A 358 0.39 -2.66 -36.99
C SER A 358 -0.01 -3.81 -37.94
N PRO A 359 -0.03 -5.07 -37.48
CA PRO A 359 -0.54 -6.20 -38.26
C PRO A 359 -2.05 -6.13 -38.55
N SER A 360 -2.82 -5.33 -37.81
CA SER A 360 -4.28 -5.20 -37.98
C SER A 360 -4.70 -3.84 -38.51
N ARG A 361 -5.72 -3.82 -39.36
CA ARG A 361 -6.34 -2.59 -39.92
C ARG A 361 -7.43 -2.01 -39.02
N GLN A 362 -7.86 -2.74 -37.99
CA GLN A 362 -8.93 -2.31 -37.09
C GLN A 362 -8.48 -1.15 -36.20
N SER A 363 -9.37 -0.20 -35.93
CA SER A 363 -9.09 0.91 -35.02
C SER A 363 -9.05 0.42 -33.56
N TRP A 364 -8.54 1.26 -32.65
CA TRP A 364 -8.62 0.95 -31.21
C TRP A 364 -10.06 0.84 -30.73
N ALA A 365 -10.96 1.70 -31.22
CA ALA A 365 -12.38 1.64 -30.90
C ALA A 365 -13.03 0.32 -31.35
N ASP A 366 -12.69 -0.17 -32.54
CA ASP A 366 -13.21 -1.44 -33.06
C ASP A 366 -12.73 -2.63 -32.23
N LEU A 367 -11.47 -2.63 -31.81
CA LEU A 367 -10.90 -3.68 -30.96
C LEU A 367 -11.51 -3.67 -29.55
N LEU A 368 -11.72 -2.49 -28.95
CA LEU A 368 -12.33 -2.36 -27.64
C LEU A 368 -13.82 -2.76 -27.63
N ALA A 369 -14.49 -2.73 -28.79
CA ALA A 369 -15.87 -3.17 -28.95
C ALA A 369 -16.03 -4.70 -29.07
N GLN A 370 -14.93 -5.46 -29.09
CA GLN A 370 -14.92 -6.91 -29.25
C GLN A 370 -14.44 -7.62 -27.96
N PRO A 371 -14.81 -8.91 -27.74
CA PRO A 371 -14.30 -9.67 -26.61
C PRO A 371 -12.77 -9.87 -26.72
N PRO A 372 -12.01 -9.86 -25.61
CA PRO A 372 -12.45 -9.86 -24.21
C PRO A 372 -12.71 -8.46 -23.60
N PHE A 373 -12.63 -7.39 -24.40
CA PHE A 373 -12.70 -6.00 -23.91
C PHE A 373 -14.14 -5.50 -23.76
N SER A 374 -15.04 -5.91 -24.65
CA SER A 374 -16.46 -5.55 -24.57
C SER A 374 -17.18 -6.17 -23.37
N ASN A 375 -16.77 -7.37 -22.96
CA ASN A 375 -17.28 -8.09 -21.80
C ASN A 375 -16.31 -8.07 -20.60
N ALA A 376 -15.45 -7.04 -20.52
CA ALA A 376 -14.47 -6.90 -19.44
C ALA A 376 -15.08 -6.89 -18.03
N ALA A 377 -16.36 -6.50 -17.89
CA ALA A 377 -17.06 -6.49 -16.61
C ALA A 377 -17.40 -7.90 -16.09
N ASP A 378 -17.66 -8.84 -16.99
CA ASP A 378 -18.15 -10.19 -16.66
C ASP A 378 -17.06 -11.10 -16.05
N PHE A 379 -15.80 -10.69 -16.19
CA PHE A 379 -14.63 -11.48 -15.78
C PHE A 379 -13.71 -10.68 -14.86
N ARG A 380 -14.30 -9.86 -13.98
CA ARG A 380 -13.56 -9.27 -12.86
C ARG A 380 -13.36 -10.34 -11.80
N HIS A 381 -12.26 -10.23 -11.06
CA HIS A 381 -12.02 -11.09 -9.90
C HIS A 381 -13.16 -10.97 -8.89
N ALA A 382 -13.66 -12.10 -8.36
CA ALA A 382 -14.84 -12.13 -7.50
C ALA A 382 -14.66 -11.24 -6.25
N GLU A 383 -13.52 -11.38 -5.58
CA GLU A 383 -13.25 -10.69 -4.31
C GLU A 383 -12.58 -9.31 -4.47
N HIS A 384 -11.72 -9.14 -5.48
CA HIS A 384 -10.80 -8.00 -5.58
C HIS A 384 -11.09 -7.08 -6.78
N ALA A 385 -12.26 -7.19 -7.41
CA ALA A 385 -12.68 -6.37 -8.55
C ALA A 385 -12.47 -4.86 -8.32
N GLY A 386 -12.85 -4.36 -7.13
CA GLY A 386 -12.74 -2.94 -6.78
C GLY A 386 -11.29 -2.47 -6.70
N ALA A 387 -10.42 -3.24 -6.04
CA ALA A 387 -8.99 -2.95 -5.94
C ALA A 387 -8.31 -2.98 -7.31
N HIS A 388 -8.56 -4.01 -8.12
CA HIS A 388 -8.00 -4.11 -9.47
C HIS A 388 -8.39 -2.93 -10.35
N GLY A 389 -9.66 -2.51 -10.33
CA GLY A 389 -10.11 -1.34 -11.10
C GLY A 389 -9.36 -0.06 -10.73
N ARG A 390 -9.13 0.17 -9.43
CA ARG A 390 -8.36 1.32 -8.93
C ARG A 390 -6.89 1.24 -9.30
N ILE A 391 -6.27 0.06 -9.15
CA ILE A 391 -4.88 -0.17 -9.56
C ILE A 391 -4.72 0.07 -11.07
N CYS A 392 -5.68 -0.34 -11.90
CA CYS A 392 -5.66 -0.07 -13.35
C CYS A 392 -5.64 1.44 -13.64
N GLY A 393 -6.48 2.22 -12.96
CA GLY A 393 -6.50 3.68 -13.10
C GLY A 393 -5.20 4.35 -12.64
N ALA A 394 -4.70 3.97 -11.45
CA ALA A 394 -3.44 4.47 -10.92
C ALA A 394 -2.24 4.08 -11.78
N TYR A 395 -2.23 2.86 -12.32
CA TYR A 395 -1.22 2.38 -13.24
C TYR A 395 -1.18 3.21 -14.52
N ALA A 396 -2.35 3.45 -15.14
CA ALA A 396 -2.43 4.24 -16.36
C ALA A 396 -1.89 5.66 -16.15
N LYS A 397 -2.28 6.33 -15.06
CA LYS A 397 -1.81 7.69 -14.72
C LYS A 397 -0.29 7.76 -14.53
N ARG A 398 0.31 6.79 -13.84
CA ARG A 398 1.74 6.79 -13.54
C ARG A 398 2.60 6.29 -14.69
N CYS A 399 2.20 5.18 -15.31
CA CYS A 399 2.99 4.48 -16.31
C CYS A 399 2.58 4.83 -17.75
N GLY A 400 1.45 5.50 -18.00
CA GLY A 400 0.95 5.79 -19.36
C GLY A 400 1.95 6.54 -20.24
N SER A 401 2.79 7.41 -19.66
CA SER A 401 3.88 8.07 -20.39
C SER A 401 4.92 7.11 -20.97
N LEU A 402 5.13 5.95 -20.34
CA LEU A 402 6.04 4.89 -20.81
C LEU A 402 5.49 4.15 -22.04
N TRP A 403 4.17 4.19 -22.23
CA TRP A 403 3.48 3.55 -23.35
C TRP A 403 3.32 4.46 -24.58
N ARG A 404 3.67 5.75 -24.47
CA ARG A 404 3.53 6.73 -25.56
C ARG A 404 4.40 6.43 -26.78
N ALA A 405 5.49 5.69 -26.61
CA ALA A 405 6.39 5.37 -27.70
C ALA A 405 5.65 4.61 -28.82
N ASP A 406 5.81 5.06 -30.07
CA ASP A 406 5.05 4.55 -31.21
C ASP A 406 5.29 3.04 -31.46
N LEU A 407 6.51 2.53 -31.25
CA LEU A 407 6.79 1.08 -31.28
C LEU A 407 6.02 0.31 -30.20
N VAL A 408 5.88 0.88 -28.99
CA VAL A 408 5.16 0.26 -27.87
C VAL A 408 3.65 0.26 -28.16
N LEU A 409 3.11 1.36 -28.70
CA LEU A 409 1.70 1.43 -29.11
C LEU A 409 1.37 0.45 -30.23
N ARG A 410 2.24 0.31 -31.24
CA ARG A 410 2.06 -0.68 -32.31
C ARG A 410 2.11 -2.10 -31.77
N TRP A 411 3.04 -2.39 -30.86
CA TRP A 411 3.15 -3.69 -30.21
C TRP A 411 1.89 -4.01 -29.38
N LEU A 412 1.42 -3.05 -28.56
CA LEU A 412 0.18 -3.17 -27.80
C LEU A 412 -1.01 -3.42 -28.73
N HIS A 413 -1.13 -2.65 -29.83
CA HIS A 413 -2.21 -2.82 -30.81
C HIS A 413 -2.19 -4.20 -31.45
N GLY A 414 -1.00 -4.67 -31.86
CA GLY A 414 -0.82 -6.00 -32.41
C GLY A 414 -1.26 -7.10 -31.45
N CYS A 415 -0.83 -7.03 -30.18
CA CYS A 415 -1.20 -8.02 -29.17
C CYS A 415 -2.71 -7.99 -28.88
N THR A 416 -3.32 -6.80 -28.79
CA THR A 416 -4.77 -6.62 -28.65
C THR A 416 -5.51 -7.24 -29.84
N ALA A 417 -5.10 -6.95 -31.07
CA ALA A 417 -5.72 -7.49 -32.27
C ALA A 417 -5.58 -9.01 -32.38
N ARG A 418 -4.41 -9.55 -32.01
CA ARG A 418 -4.21 -11.01 -31.97
C ARG A 418 -5.14 -11.65 -30.94
N LEU A 419 -5.26 -11.09 -29.74
CA LEU A 419 -6.14 -11.61 -28.70
C LEU A 419 -7.62 -11.58 -29.13
N VAL A 420 -8.07 -10.51 -29.81
CA VAL A 420 -9.41 -10.43 -30.41
C VAL A 420 -9.59 -11.51 -31.48
N SER A 421 -8.63 -11.67 -32.40
CA SER A 421 -8.71 -12.72 -33.44
C SER A 421 -8.79 -14.14 -32.85
N MET A 422 -8.18 -14.39 -31.69
CA MET A 422 -8.30 -15.66 -31.00
C MET A 422 -9.71 -15.89 -30.43
N HIS A 423 -10.47 -14.83 -30.12
CA HIS A 423 -11.85 -14.93 -29.68
C HIS A 423 -12.86 -15.12 -30.83
N GLU A 424 -12.45 -14.92 -32.09
CA GLU A 424 -13.29 -15.23 -33.26
C GLU A 424 -13.48 -16.75 -33.45
N SER A 425 -12.48 -17.55 -33.06
CA SER A 425 -12.56 -19.01 -33.07
C SER A 425 -13.31 -19.51 -31.83
N SER A 426 -14.44 -20.19 -32.03
CA SER A 426 -15.28 -20.69 -30.93
C SER A 426 -14.54 -21.63 -29.97
N ALA A 427 -13.63 -22.48 -30.48
CA ALA A 427 -12.83 -23.38 -29.67
C ALA A 427 -11.81 -22.63 -28.79
N PHE A 428 -11.18 -21.59 -29.34
CA PHE A 428 -10.20 -20.77 -28.62
C PHE A 428 -10.88 -19.86 -27.62
N ALA A 429 -11.99 -19.23 -28.00
CA ALA A 429 -12.81 -18.40 -27.13
C ALA A 429 -13.29 -19.19 -25.90
N ALA A 430 -13.79 -20.43 -26.09
CA ALA A 430 -14.23 -21.28 -25.00
C ALA A 430 -13.09 -21.59 -24.01
N ARG A 431 -11.89 -21.91 -24.51
CA ARG A 431 -10.72 -22.20 -23.65
C ARG A 431 -10.25 -20.96 -22.91
N LEU A 432 -10.15 -19.81 -23.57
CA LEU A 432 -9.76 -18.54 -22.93
C LEU A 432 -10.78 -18.11 -21.88
N SER A 433 -12.07 -18.26 -22.15
CA SER A 433 -13.15 -17.93 -21.21
C SER A 433 -13.13 -18.86 -20.00
N ALA A 434 -12.90 -20.16 -20.20
CA ALA A 434 -12.74 -21.12 -19.10
C ALA A 434 -11.53 -20.78 -18.21
N ARG A 435 -10.40 -20.36 -18.80
CA ARG A 435 -9.22 -19.92 -18.05
C ARG A 435 -9.49 -18.66 -17.23
N ARG A 436 -10.18 -17.68 -17.82
CA ARG A 436 -10.59 -16.46 -17.10
C ARG A 436 -11.53 -16.79 -15.95
N ALA A 437 -12.54 -17.64 -16.18
CA ALA A 437 -13.47 -18.06 -15.13
C ALA A 437 -12.74 -18.76 -13.97
N SER A 438 -11.77 -19.63 -14.26
CA SER A 438 -10.94 -20.25 -13.23
C SER A 438 -10.10 -19.24 -12.45
N TRP A 439 -9.60 -18.19 -13.09
CA TRP A 439 -8.82 -17.14 -12.43
C TRP A 439 -9.68 -16.21 -11.59
N CYS A 440 -10.92 -15.91 -12.02
CA CYS A 440 -11.82 -15.01 -11.30
C CYS A 440 -12.13 -15.47 -9.86
N GLU A 441 -12.13 -16.78 -9.63
CA GLU A 441 -12.42 -17.43 -8.34
C GLU A 441 -11.15 -17.91 -7.62
N ALA A 442 -9.96 -17.71 -8.21
CA ALA A 442 -8.72 -18.23 -7.63
C ALA A 442 -8.22 -17.32 -6.51
N PRO A 443 -7.85 -17.86 -5.34
CA PRO A 443 -7.33 -17.02 -4.26
C PRO A 443 -5.98 -16.40 -4.66
N LEU A 444 -5.91 -15.07 -4.64
CA LEU A 444 -4.69 -14.34 -5.00
C LEU A 444 -3.74 -14.22 -3.81
N CYS A 445 -2.44 -14.21 -4.11
CA CYS A 445 -1.45 -13.74 -3.14
C CYS A 445 -1.74 -12.28 -2.75
N LEU A 446 -1.41 -11.93 -1.50
CA LEU A 446 -1.60 -10.57 -0.97
C LEU A 446 -3.06 -10.10 -0.90
N GLY A 447 -4.01 -11.05 -0.76
CA GLY A 447 -5.43 -10.74 -0.54
C GLY A 447 -5.65 -9.74 0.59
N GLU A 448 -4.92 -9.88 1.72
CA GLU A 448 -5.03 -8.95 2.85
C GLU A 448 -4.66 -7.50 2.47
N ALA A 449 -3.63 -7.30 1.64
CA ALA A 449 -3.29 -5.97 1.14
C ALA A 449 -4.41 -5.45 0.22
N LEU A 450 -4.84 -6.26 -0.75
CA LEU A 450 -5.89 -5.89 -1.71
C LEU A 450 -7.21 -5.50 -1.04
N GLU A 451 -7.56 -6.16 0.06
CA GLU A 451 -8.78 -5.91 0.83
C GLU A 451 -8.68 -4.74 1.80
N ARG A 452 -7.55 -4.55 2.47
CA ARG A 452 -7.43 -3.57 3.56
C ARG A 452 -6.76 -2.26 3.13
N ASP A 453 -5.81 -2.29 2.19
CA ASP A 453 -4.96 -1.13 1.87
C ASP A 453 -5.31 -0.45 0.53
N TYR A 454 -5.92 -1.19 -0.40
CA TYR A 454 -6.30 -0.74 -1.74
C TYR A 454 -7.75 -0.26 -1.96
N PRO A 455 -8.71 -0.41 -1.01
CA PRO A 455 -10.06 0.12 -1.18
C PRO A 455 -10.15 1.63 -1.39
N ASP A 456 -9.18 2.41 -0.93
CA ASP A 456 -9.22 3.88 -1.08
C ASP A 456 -8.13 4.39 -2.02
N LEU A 457 -7.65 3.55 -2.95
CA LEU A 457 -6.68 3.97 -3.95
C LEU A 457 -7.34 4.89 -4.99
N LEU A 458 -6.88 6.13 -5.07
CA LEU A 458 -7.31 7.06 -6.11
C LEU A 458 -6.38 6.95 -7.33
N PRO A 459 -6.89 7.11 -8.57
CA PRO A 459 -6.04 7.12 -9.77
C PRO A 459 -4.92 8.19 -9.72
N ASP A 460 -5.21 9.33 -9.10
CA ASP A 460 -4.31 10.49 -9.02
C ASP A 460 -3.24 10.38 -7.92
N ASP A 461 -3.33 9.39 -7.01
CA ASP A 461 -2.32 9.13 -5.96
C ASP A 461 -0.95 8.74 -6.57
N SER A 462 -0.89 8.64 -7.89
CA SER A 462 0.19 8.05 -8.65
C SER A 462 1.10 9.07 -9.39
N VAL A 463 0.72 10.35 -9.42
CA VAL A 463 1.37 11.44 -10.21
C VAL A 463 2.45 12.18 -9.40
N GLU A 464 3.22 13.08 -10.05
CA GLU A 464 4.41 13.85 -9.61
C GLU A 464 4.40 14.47 -8.19
N ALA A 465 3.26 14.50 -7.51
CA ALA A 465 3.13 14.78 -6.08
C ALA A 465 2.11 13.81 -5.44
N PRO A 466 2.50 12.57 -5.13
CA PRO A 466 1.59 11.55 -4.64
C PRO A 466 1.01 12.01 -3.30
N LYS A 467 -0.33 11.96 -3.19
CA LYS A 467 -1.01 12.19 -1.91
C LYS A 467 -0.61 11.10 -0.93
N MET A 468 -0.59 11.47 0.35
CA MET A 468 -0.32 10.51 1.40
C MET A 468 -1.41 9.43 1.38
N PRO A 469 -1.06 8.14 1.54
CA PRO A 469 -2.05 7.10 1.75
C PRO A 469 -2.97 7.49 2.91
N PRO A 470 -4.30 7.34 2.77
CA PRO A 470 -5.27 7.80 3.76
C PRO A 470 -5.03 7.18 5.13
N LEU A 471 -4.62 5.91 5.19
CA LEU A 471 -4.25 5.24 6.44
C LEU A 471 -3.11 5.95 7.19
N LEU A 472 -2.08 6.43 6.47
CA LEU A 472 -0.97 7.16 7.09
C LEU A 472 -1.38 8.57 7.51
N GLU A 473 -2.34 9.18 6.80
CA GLU A 473 -2.91 10.47 7.16
C GLU A 473 -3.81 10.35 8.40
N GLU A 474 -4.67 9.34 8.46
CA GLU A 474 -5.52 9.01 9.61
C GLU A 474 -4.67 8.70 10.85
N ALA A 475 -3.62 7.89 10.71
CA ALA A 475 -2.70 7.61 11.80
C ALA A 475 -1.97 8.88 12.28
N ALA A 476 -1.53 9.75 11.36
CA ALA A 476 -0.93 11.02 11.72
C ALA A 476 -1.91 11.95 12.47
N GLN A 477 -3.18 11.99 12.02
CA GLN A 477 -4.22 12.76 12.68
C GLN A 477 -4.54 12.21 14.07
N ALA A 478 -4.73 10.89 14.21
CA ALA A 478 -5.00 10.26 15.49
C ALA A 478 -3.88 10.50 16.51
N ARG A 479 -2.62 10.46 16.06
CA ARG A 479 -1.45 10.69 16.90
C ARG A 479 -1.29 12.15 17.35
N LEU A 480 -1.56 13.11 16.46
CA LEU A 480 -1.40 14.54 16.72
C LEU A 480 -2.65 15.23 17.31
N HIS A 481 -3.81 14.64 17.10
CA HIS A 481 -5.11 15.16 17.53
C HIS A 481 -5.96 14.02 18.13
N PRO A 482 -5.57 13.47 19.30
CA PRO A 482 -6.36 12.44 19.95
C PRO A 482 -7.77 12.94 20.27
N PRO A 483 -8.80 12.08 20.16
CA PRO A 483 -10.18 12.47 20.47
C PRO A 483 -10.32 12.91 21.94
N ARG A 484 -11.21 13.86 22.23
CA ARG A 484 -11.37 14.48 23.56
C ARG A 484 -11.52 13.49 24.73
N GLN A 485 -12.10 12.31 24.50
CA GLN A 485 -12.22 11.26 25.53
C GLN A 485 -10.88 10.77 26.07
N TRP A 486 -9.81 10.80 25.26
CA TRP A 486 -8.47 10.39 25.70
C TRP A 486 -7.80 11.46 26.57
N GLN A 487 -8.11 12.73 26.31
CA GLN A 487 -7.62 13.86 27.12
C GLN A 487 -8.19 13.82 28.55
N GLU A 488 -9.45 13.45 28.71
CA GLU A 488 -10.08 13.32 30.04
C GLU A 488 -9.53 12.13 30.85
N TRP A 489 -9.11 11.04 30.17
CA TRP A 489 -8.52 9.87 30.82
C TRP A 489 -7.07 10.11 31.28
N GLU A 490 -6.27 10.85 30.51
CA GLU A 490 -4.91 11.23 30.91
C GLU A 490 -4.90 12.33 31.98
N GLU A 491 -5.80 13.32 31.88
CA GLU A 491 -5.92 14.39 32.90
C GLU A 491 -6.55 13.88 34.22
N GLY A 492 -7.27 12.75 34.19
CA GLY A 492 -7.84 12.11 35.38
C GLY A 492 -6.86 11.23 36.19
N GLY A 493 -5.62 11.03 35.71
CA GLY A 493 -4.63 10.11 36.31
C GLY A 493 -3.88 10.64 37.54
N GLU A 494 -3.94 11.95 37.84
CA GLU A 494 -3.21 12.57 38.95
C GLU A 494 -4.13 13.35 39.89
N ALA A 495 -5.05 12.67 40.58
CA ALA A 495 -5.52 13.02 41.93
C ALA A 495 -6.70 12.12 42.35
N ALA A 496 -6.42 10.92 42.87
CA ALA A 496 -7.40 10.21 43.70
C ALA A 496 -6.73 9.80 45.02
N GLY A 497 -7.01 10.60 46.06
CA GLY A 497 -6.71 10.24 47.45
C GLY A 497 -7.46 8.97 47.89
N PRO A 498 -7.16 8.43 49.09
CA PRO A 498 -7.60 7.11 49.49
C PRO A 498 -9.09 7.13 49.84
N GLY A 499 -9.91 6.68 48.91
CA GLY A 499 -11.36 6.56 49.08
C GLY A 499 -11.91 5.71 47.94
N GLY A 500 -11.79 4.39 48.09
CA GLY A 500 -12.28 3.44 47.10
C GLY A 500 -13.80 3.50 46.93
N PHE A 501 -14.24 3.24 45.71
CA PHE A 501 -15.55 2.63 45.46
C PHE A 501 -15.35 1.34 44.64
N PRO A 502 -15.95 0.21 45.06
CA PRO A 502 -15.70 -1.09 44.47
C PRO A 502 -16.66 -1.34 43.30
N GLY A 503 -16.14 -1.91 42.21
CA GLY A 503 -16.99 -2.52 41.19
C GLY A 503 -16.49 -2.36 39.77
N MET A 504 -15.40 -3.03 39.41
CA MET A 504 -15.18 -3.45 38.02
C MET A 504 -14.85 -4.95 38.01
N PRO A 505 -15.63 -5.80 37.32
CA PRO A 505 -15.21 -7.15 37.04
C PRO A 505 -14.23 -7.18 35.87
N ALA A 506 -13.22 -8.03 36.02
CA ALA A 506 -12.18 -8.32 35.04
C ALA A 506 -12.74 -9.09 33.84
N TRP A 507 -13.08 -8.38 32.77
CA TRP A 507 -13.01 -8.85 31.39
C TRP A 507 -13.06 -7.61 30.47
N ALA A 508 -11.92 -7.02 30.18
CA ALA A 508 -11.80 -6.03 29.10
C ALA A 508 -10.51 -6.31 28.34
N GLY A 509 -10.41 -7.55 27.87
CA GLY A 509 -9.53 -7.93 26.78
C GLY A 509 -10.43 -8.25 25.58
N ALA A 510 -10.46 -7.32 24.63
CA ALA A 510 -11.06 -7.35 23.28
C ALA A 510 -11.81 -6.04 23.03
N HIS A 511 -11.09 -4.98 22.66
CA HIS A 511 -11.73 -3.80 22.11
C HIS A 511 -12.16 -4.10 20.68
N ALA A 512 -13.47 -4.24 20.49
CA ALA A 512 -14.14 -4.09 19.21
C ALA A 512 -13.83 -2.69 18.62
N PRO A 513 -13.83 -2.54 17.28
CA PRO A 513 -13.67 -1.22 16.64
C PRO A 513 -14.74 -0.25 17.14
N PRO A 514 -14.48 1.07 17.13
CA PRO A 514 -15.40 2.07 17.67
C PRO A 514 -16.78 1.89 17.03
N ASP A 515 -17.85 1.99 17.84
CA ASP A 515 -19.24 1.88 17.40
C ASP A 515 -19.48 2.80 16.19
N ARG A 516 -19.27 2.28 14.97
CA ARG A 516 -19.92 2.79 13.76
C ARG A 516 -21.39 2.62 14.05
N LEU A 517 -22.13 3.72 14.07
CA LEU A 517 -23.58 3.67 14.23
C LEU A 517 -24.08 2.65 13.21
N ALA A 518 -24.78 1.61 13.66
CA ALA A 518 -25.33 0.61 12.76
C ALA A 518 -26.04 1.35 11.62
N PRO A 519 -25.75 1.04 10.35
CA PRO A 519 -26.31 1.81 9.25
C PRO A 519 -27.83 1.81 9.41
N THR A 520 -28.45 2.97 9.27
CA THR A 520 -29.88 3.16 9.54
C THR A 520 -30.67 3.50 8.28
N ILE A 521 -29.98 3.78 7.16
CA ILE A 521 -30.59 4.23 5.92
C ILE A 521 -30.28 3.24 4.80
N SER A 522 -31.29 2.56 4.28
CA SER A 522 -31.14 1.66 3.13
C SER A 522 -31.14 2.46 1.82
N LEU A 523 -30.09 2.28 0.99
CA LEU A 523 -30.00 2.83 -0.37
C LEU A 523 -31.12 2.36 -1.31
N HIS A 524 -31.78 1.25 -0.97
CA HIS A 524 -32.89 0.69 -1.74
C HIS A 524 -34.25 1.33 -1.39
N SER A 525 -34.28 2.26 -0.44
CA SER A 525 -35.47 3.09 -0.16
C SER A 525 -35.67 4.14 -1.27
N PRO A 526 -36.90 4.64 -1.49
CA PRO A 526 -37.16 5.74 -2.40
C PRO A 526 -36.22 6.94 -2.14
N PRO A 527 -35.67 7.57 -3.19
CA PRO A 527 -34.58 8.56 -3.05
C PRO A 527 -34.95 9.76 -2.18
N LEU A 528 -36.24 10.09 -2.13
CA LEU A 528 -36.77 11.19 -1.33
C LEU A 528 -36.84 10.83 0.17
N LEU A 529 -37.06 9.55 0.52
CA LEU A 529 -36.94 9.06 1.90
C LEU A 529 -35.48 8.99 2.34
N VAL A 530 -34.59 8.50 1.48
CA VAL A 530 -33.14 8.50 1.72
C VAL A 530 -32.65 9.92 1.98
N PHE A 531 -33.10 10.89 1.17
CA PHE A 531 -32.79 12.30 1.36
C PHE A 531 -33.23 12.80 2.74
N PHE A 532 -34.48 12.59 3.15
CA PHE A 532 -34.94 13.05 4.47
C PHE A 532 -34.23 12.35 5.63
N GLN A 533 -33.92 11.06 5.52
CA GLN A 533 -33.19 10.34 6.56
C GLN A 533 -31.74 10.81 6.66
N SER A 534 -31.12 11.20 5.54
CA SER A 534 -29.75 11.74 5.51
C SER A 534 -29.63 13.12 6.16
N LEU A 535 -30.73 13.82 6.43
CA LEU A 535 -30.72 15.09 7.15
C LEU A 535 -30.56 14.91 8.67
N LEU A 536 -30.67 13.68 9.20
CA LEU A 536 -30.52 13.39 10.62
C LEU A 536 -29.04 13.15 10.96
N PRO A 537 -28.51 13.76 12.05
CA PRO A 537 -27.08 13.70 12.38
C PRO A 537 -26.58 12.31 12.82
N TRP A 538 -27.47 11.34 12.99
CA TRP A 538 -27.17 9.93 13.32
C TRP A 538 -27.49 8.97 12.16
N GLY A 539 -27.77 9.50 10.97
CA GLY A 539 -28.10 8.71 9.79
C GLY A 539 -26.85 8.22 9.04
N GLU A 540 -26.45 6.97 9.23
CA GLU A 540 -25.42 6.32 8.40
C GLU A 540 -26.07 5.54 7.25
N LEU A 541 -25.58 5.78 6.03
CA LEU A 541 -26.06 5.16 4.81
C LEU A 541 -25.50 3.76 4.65
N ASP A 542 -26.38 2.76 4.59
CA ASP A 542 -26.01 1.41 4.21
C ASP A 542 -25.60 1.39 2.73
N ARG A 543 -24.29 1.41 2.48
CA ARG A 543 -23.71 1.31 1.14
C ARG A 543 -23.76 -0.11 0.58
N SER A 544 -23.95 -1.12 1.45
CA SER A 544 -23.94 -2.54 1.08
C SER A 544 -25.31 -3.02 0.59
N GLY A 545 -26.40 -2.40 1.06
CA GLY A 545 -27.78 -2.74 0.68
C GLY A 545 -28.33 -4.00 1.37
N VAL A 546 -27.61 -4.55 2.36
CA VAL A 546 -27.92 -5.83 3.01
C VAL A 546 -28.21 -5.65 4.52
N ALA A 547 -27.73 -4.58 5.13
CA ALA A 547 -27.80 -4.38 6.58
C ALA A 547 -29.12 -3.73 7.03
N VAL A 548 -29.80 -2.99 6.14
CA VAL A 548 -31.04 -2.25 6.48
C VAL A 548 -32.15 -2.56 5.49
N GLU A 549 -33.32 -2.98 5.99
CA GLU A 549 -34.50 -3.18 5.15
C GLU A 549 -34.96 -1.86 4.48
N PRO A 550 -35.30 -1.90 3.19
CA PRO A 550 -35.76 -0.72 2.47
C PRO A 550 -37.13 -0.26 2.97
N LEU A 551 -37.26 1.04 3.25
CA LEU A 551 -38.53 1.64 3.66
C LEU A 551 -39.38 1.95 2.44
N SER A 552 -40.63 1.50 2.44
CA SER A 552 -41.61 1.92 1.43
C SER A 552 -42.46 3.09 1.95
N TRP A 553 -42.97 3.92 1.03
CA TRP A 553 -43.92 4.98 1.39
C TRP A 553 -45.21 4.44 2.05
N LEU A 554 -45.56 3.17 1.77
CA LEU A 554 -46.70 2.51 2.39
C LEU A 554 -46.44 2.21 3.88
N ASP A 555 -45.20 1.91 4.26
CA ASP A 555 -44.83 1.63 5.66
C ASP A 555 -44.72 2.90 6.49
N VAL A 556 -44.25 3.99 5.88
CA VAL A 556 -44.28 5.34 6.48
C VAL A 556 -45.73 5.80 6.68
N GLY A 557 -46.60 5.57 5.69
CA GLY A 557 -48.03 5.88 5.77
C GLY A 557 -48.75 5.07 6.84
N ARG A 558 -48.48 3.75 6.93
CA ARG A 558 -49.03 2.88 7.99
C ARG A 558 -48.56 3.27 9.39
N SER A 559 -47.29 3.65 9.53
CA SER A 559 -46.74 4.10 10.81
C SER A 559 -47.33 5.45 11.25
N ALA A 560 -47.54 6.39 10.32
CA ALA A 560 -48.19 7.67 10.62
C ALA A 560 -49.66 7.49 11.04
N VAL A 561 -50.40 6.59 10.38
CA VAL A 561 -51.77 6.23 10.78
C VAL A 561 -51.79 5.51 12.13
N GLY A 562 -50.80 4.65 12.40
CA GLY A 562 -50.62 3.99 13.69
C GLY A 562 -50.37 4.97 14.82
N VAL A 563 -49.45 5.92 14.65
CA VAL A 563 -49.16 6.97 15.63
C VAL A 563 -50.36 7.91 15.83
N ALA A 564 -51.08 8.27 14.77
CA ALA A 564 -52.31 9.05 14.90
C ALA A 564 -53.40 8.27 15.67
N GLY A 565 -53.51 6.95 15.45
CA GLY A 565 -54.39 6.06 16.21
C GLY A 565 -53.99 5.95 17.69
N SER A 566 -52.70 5.81 17.98
CA SER A 566 -52.17 5.77 19.35
C SER A 566 -52.33 7.11 20.07
N MET A 567 -52.14 8.25 19.39
CA MET A 567 -52.42 9.58 19.93
C MET A 567 -53.90 9.80 20.19
N ALA A 568 -54.79 9.30 19.33
CA ALA A 568 -56.23 9.35 19.55
C ALA A 568 -56.67 8.50 20.75
N LEU A 569 -56.09 7.30 20.91
CA LEU A 569 -56.31 6.45 22.09
C LEU A 569 -55.75 7.09 23.38
N PHE A 570 -54.60 7.76 23.30
CA PHE A 570 -54.03 8.51 24.42
C PHE A 570 -54.89 9.72 24.81
N ALA A 571 -55.41 10.46 23.84
CA ALA A 571 -56.33 11.58 24.07
C ALA A 571 -57.67 11.10 24.66
N ALA A 572 -58.19 9.95 24.20
CA ALA A 572 -59.37 9.33 24.79
C ALA A 572 -59.12 8.85 26.23
N GLY A 573 -57.96 8.26 26.50
CA GLY A 573 -57.51 7.88 27.84
C GLY A 573 -57.42 9.08 28.78
N ALA A 574 -56.74 10.15 28.35
CA ALA A 574 -56.63 11.40 29.10
C ALA A 574 -58.00 12.04 29.37
N ALA A 575 -58.93 12.02 28.40
CA ALA A 575 -60.30 12.51 28.62
C ALA A 575 -61.06 11.68 29.65
N THR A 576 -60.89 10.34 29.66
CA THR A 576 -61.50 9.47 30.68
C THR A 576 -60.88 9.67 32.07
N ASP A 577 -59.59 9.96 32.16
CA ASP A 577 -58.92 10.24 33.43
C ASP A 577 -59.29 11.61 33.99
N VAL A 578 -59.43 12.63 33.13
CA VAL A 578 -59.97 13.94 33.53
C VAL A 578 -61.43 13.83 33.97
N ALA A 579 -62.25 13.00 33.29
CA ALA A 579 -63.63 12.75 33.71
C ALA A 579 -63.71 11.99 35.06
N ARG A 580 -62.82 11.01 35.30
CA ARG A 580 -62.72 10.34 36.61
C ARG A 580 -62.25 11.27 37.71
N PHE A 581 -61.28 12.13 37.41
CA PHE A 581 -60.76 13.13 38.35
C PHE A 581 -61.84 14.17 38.71
N ALA A 582 -62.58 14.66 37.72
CA ALA A 582 -63.71 15.57 37.92
C ALA A 582 -64.84 14.89 38.73
N ALA A 583 -65.17 13.63 38.46
CA ALA A 583 -66.14 12.87 39.24
C ALA A 583 -65.68 12.59 40.68
N GLY A 584 -64.37 12.42 40.91
CA GLY A 584 -63.76 12.31 42.23
C GLY A 584 -63.81 13.62 43.02
N LEU A 585 -63.57 14.76 42.38
CA LEU A 585 -63.67 16.10 42.97
C LEU A 585 -65.12 16.44 43.38
N VAL A 586 -66.11 16.08 42.56
CA VAL A 586 -67.53 16.27 42.90
C VAL A 586 -67.98 15.39 44.07
N ARG A 587 -67.38 14.21 44.26
CA ARG A 587 -67.63 13.35 45.44
C ARG A 587 -66.90 13.83 46.69
N GLY A 588 -65.71 14.42 46.56
CA GLY A 588 -64.95 15.01 47.67
C GLY A 588 -65.57 16.29 48.25
N ILE A 589 -66.25 17.10 47.44
CA ILE A 589 -66.90 18.35 47.88
C ILE A 589 -68.23 18.11 48.62
N ARG A 590 -68.83 16.91 48.50
CA ARG A 590 -70.02 16.51 49.29
C ARG A 590 -69.71 15.84 50.63
N ALA A 591 -68.43 15.61 50.95
CA ALA A 591 -67.98 15.03 52.22
C ALA A 591 -66.96 15.95 52.90
N GLY A 592 -67.44 17.13 53.32
CA GLY A 592 -66.81 18.02 54.29
C GLY A 592 -67.74 18.21 55.49
N PRO A 593 -67.21 18.53 56.68
CA PRO A 593 -67.63 17.92 57.94
C PRO A 593 -68.88 18.55 58.57
N ALA A 594 -69.77 17.68 59.05
CA ALA A 594 -70.56 17.87 60.26
C ALA A 594 -70.76 16.50 60.92
#